data_AF-A0A811PPP5-F1
#
_entry.id   AF-A0A811PPP5-F1
#
_cell.length_a   1.000
_cell.length_b   1.000
_cell.length_c   1.000
_cell.angle_alpha   90.00
_cell.angle_beta   90.00
_cell.angle_gamma   90.00
#
_symmetry.space_group_name_H-M   'P 1'
#
loop_
_entity.id
_entity.type
_entity.pdbx_description
1 polymer ?
#
loop_
_entity_poly.entity_id
_entity_poly.type
_entity_poly.pdbx_seq_one_letter_code
_entity_poly.pdbx_strand_id
1 'polypeptide(L)'
;MREEGPWGPPPPPPPAPPPSARLSLSLVVLLLSLLLPGRAVSCSSSCWCQDRGQGREGVAEVARMGLVGDGSADTAHLSNSENGRFSYGVASSPGKRASMEDFYEARIDDVDGEKVGMFGVYDGHGGVRAAEYVKQHLFSNLIKHPKFITDTKAAIAETYNHTDSEFLKADSSQTRDAGSTASTAIIVGDRLLVANVGDSRAVISKGGQAIAVSRDHKPDQTDERQRIEDAGGFVMWAGTWRVGGVLAVSRAFGDKLLKQYVVADPEIKEEVVDSSLEFLILASDGLWDVVTNEEAVAMVKPIQDPQEAANKLLEEASRRGSSDNITVVIVSFQDGTTATGDKSGEDKETTNDQNS
;
A
#
# COMPACT_ATOMS: atom_id res chain seq x y z
N MET A 1 -17.00 -46.34 42.15
CA MET A 1 -15.64 -46.50 41.59
C MET A 1 -15.71 -46.09 40.13
N ARG A 2 -14.73 -45.33 39.66
CA ARG A 2 -14.83 -44.28 38.62
C ARG A 2 -15.27 -44.78 37.23
N GLU A 3 -16.08 -43.95 36.58
CA GLU A 3 -16.45 -44.04 35.16
C GLU A 3 -15.28 -43.55 34.28
N GLU A 4 -14.96 -44.33 33.25
CA GLU A 4 -13.96 -44.03 32.22
C GLU A 4 -14.58 -43.11 31.16
N GLY A 5 -13.95 -41.95 30.90
CA GLY A 5 -14.42 -40.95 29.92
C GLY A 5 -14.11 -41.33 28.46
N PRO A 6 -14.70 -40.62 27.47
CA PRO A 6 -14.77 -41.07 26.08
C PRO A 6 -13.60 -40.60 25.20
N TRP A 7 -12.38 -40.49 25.75
CA TRP A 7 -11.23 -39.99 24.99
C TRP A 7 -10.32 -41.16 24.59
N GLY A 8 -10.35 -41.51 23.30
CA GLY A 8 -9.41 -42.46 22.71
C GLY A 8 -7.95 -41.98 22.81
N PRO A 9 -6.98 -42.88 22.56
CA PRO A 9 -5.57 -42.55 22.68
C PRO A 9 -5.17 -41.41 21.72
N PRO A 10 -4.25 -40.52 22.14
CA PRO A 10 -3.80 -39.42 21.30
C PRO A 10 -3.14 -39.92 20.01
N PRO A 11 -3.21 -39.15 18.92
CA PRO A 11 -2.56 -39.51 17.65
C PRO A 11 -1.04 -39.60 17.81
N PRO A 12 -0.36 -40.44 17.01
CA PRO A 12 1.09 -40.58 17.05
C PRO A 12 1.78 -39.25 16.64
N PRO A 13 2.99 -38.99 17.16
CA PRO A 13 3.76 -37.81 16.78
C PRO A 13 4.13 -37.83 15.28
N PRO A 14 4.34 -36.66 14.66
CA PRO A 14 4.76 -36.58 13.26
C PRO A 14 6.14 -37.24 13.05
N PRO A 15 6.43 -37.74 11.83
CA PRO A 15 7.71 -38.34 11.51
C PRO A 15 8.85 -37.33 11.65
N ALA A 16 10.01 -37.80 12.12
CA ALA A 16 11.21 -37.00 12.22
C ALA A 16 11.62 -36.45 10.83
N PRO A 17 12.14 -35.21 10.75
CA PRO A 17 12.64 -34.67 9.49
C PRO A 17 13.76 -35.56 8.94
N PRO A 18 13.88 -35.70 7.60
CA PRO A 18 14.95 -36.47 7.00
C PRO A 18 16.31 -35.91 7.42
N PRO A 19 17.34 -36.77 7.58
CA PRO A 19 18.68 -36.32 7.92
C PRO A 19 19.16 -35.33 6.85
N SER A 20 19.67 -34.18 7.29
CA SER A 20 20.22 -33.17 6.41
C SER A 20 21.24 -33.81 5.47
N ALA A 21 20.97 -33.73 4.18
CA ALA A 21 21.96 -34.06 3.16
C ALA A 21 23.14 -33.11 3.39
N ARG A 22 24.23 -33.66 3.95
CA ARG A 22 25.52 -32.99 3.98
C ARG A 22 25.96 -32.83 2.54
N LEU A 23 25.68 -31.66 1.95
CA LEU A 23 26.33 -31.24 0.72
C LEU A 23 27.83 -31.22 0.98
N SER A 24 28.53 -32.12 0.30
CA SER A 24 29.98 -32.14 0.26
C SER A 24 30.49 -30.78 -0.20
N LEU A 25 31.36 -30.15 0.60
CA LEU A 25 32.18 -28.99 0.22
C LEU A 25 33.13 -29.41 -0.92
N SER A 26 32.60 -29.53 -2.14
CA SER A 26 33.40 -29.71 -3.37
C SER A 26 32.69 -29.17 -4.62
N LEU A 27 31.59 -28.44 -4.47
CA LEU A 27 30.89 -27.80 -5.59
C LEU A 27 30.50 -26.34 -5.31
N VAL A 28 31.33 -25.61 -4.56
CA VAL A 28 31.18 -24.16 -4.28
C VAL A 28 32.40 -23.35 -4.76
N VAL A 29 33.35 -23.96 -5.49
CA VAL A 29 34.58 -23.27 -5.97
C VAL A 29 34.63 -23.13 -7.51
N LEU A 30 33.49 -23.00 -8.20
CA LEU A 30 33.52 -22.76 -9.65
C LEU A 30 32.68 -21.59 -10.18
N LEU A 31 32.31 -20.62 -9.32
CA LEU A 31 31.68 -19.35 -9.75
C LEU A 31 32.16 -18.16 -8.89
N LEU A 32 33.47 -18.04 -8.66
CA LEU A 32 34.05 -16.90 -7.94
C LEU A 32 35.47 -16.53 -8.44
N SER A 33 35.61 -16.41 -9.77
CA SER A 33 36.88 -16.01 -10.40
C SER A 33 36.71 -15.20 -11.69
N LEU A 34 35.84 -14.19 -11.67
CA LEU A 34 35.85 -13.10 -12.67
C LEU A 34 35.51 -11.75 -12.01
N LEU A 35 36.41 -11.25 -11.16
CA LEU A 35 36.57 -9.82 -10.89
C LEU A 35 38.07 -9.50 -10.77
N LEU A 36 38.44 -8.35 -11.38
CA LEU A 36 39.76 -7.70 -11.51
C LEU A 36 40.55 -8.09 -12.79
N PRO A 37 40.99 -7.07 -13.57
CA PRO A 37 42.02 -6.09 -13.17
C PRO A 37 41.46 -4.65 -13.19
N GLY A 38 42.03 -3.61 -12.60
CA GLY A 38 43.37 -3.37 -12.06
C GLY A 38 43.77 -1.93 -12.41
N ARG A 39 44.32 -1.22 -11.41
CA ARG A 39 45.21 -0.02 -11.45
C ARG A 39 44.67 1.23 -10.77
N ALA A 40 45.26 1.47 -9.60
CA ALA A 40 45.34 2.74 -8.93
C ALA A 40 46.27 3.71 -9.70
N VAL A 41 45.87 4.97 -9.78
CA VAL A 41 46.78 6.10 -9.98
C VAL A 41 46.49 7.12 -8.89
N SER A 42 47.53 7.37 -8.10
CA SER A 42 47.62 8.41 -7.08
C SER A 42 47.57 9.80 -7.73
N CYS A 43 46.85 10.75 -7.12
CA CYS A 43 47.02 12.16 -7.42
C CYS A 43 47.30 12.91 -6.12
N SER A 44 48.53 13.40 -6.01
CA SER A 44 49.04 14.25 -4.95
C SER A 44 48.57 15.71 -5.14
N SER A 45 48.31 16.36 -4.02
CA SER A 45 48.08 17.80 -3.87
C SER A 45 49.23 18.64 -4.42
N SER A 46 48.95 19.70 -5.18
CA SER A 46 49.68 20.97 -5.07
C SER A 46 48.86 22.13 -5.66
N CYS A 47 48.74 23.18 -4.87
CA CYS A 47 48.27 24.52 -5.21
C CYS A 47 49.30 25.24 -6.09
N TRP A 48 48.87 25.90 -7.18
CA TRP A 48 49.54 27.06 -7.77
C TRP A 48 48.50 27.95 -8.47
N CYS A 49 48.35 29.17 -7.96
CA CYS A 49 47.75 30.30 -8.67
C CYS A 49 48.78 30.91 -9.61
N GLN A 50 48.43 31.17 -10.88
CA GLN A 50 48.72 32.48 -11.49
C GLN A 50 47.95 32.77 -12.78
N ASP A 51 47.76 34.07 -12.94
CA ASP A 51 46.87 34.87 -13.77
C ASP A 51 47.29 35.02 -15.25
N ARG A 52 46.30 35.06 -16.16
CA ARG A 52 46.06 36.07 -17.24
C ARG A 52 45.50 35.48 -18.55
N GLY A 53 44.45 36.15 -19.07
CA GLY A 53 44.34 36.37 -20.53
C GLY A 53 42.98 36.14 -21.20
N GLN A 54 42.14 37.18 -21.20
CA GLN A 54 41.27 37.67 -22.29
C GLN A 54 40.40 36.70 -23.12
N GLY A 55 39.08 36.93 -23.08
CA GLY A 55 38.34 37.24 -24.30
C GLY A 55 37.12 36.39 -24.65
N ARG A 56 35.97 37.07 -24.64
CA ARG A 56 34.75 36.90 -25.46
C ARG A 56 33.53 36.22 -24.84
N GLU A 57 32.41 36.80 -25.24
CA GLU A 57 31.06 36.73 -24.71
C GLU A 57 30.39 35.39 -24.98
N GLY A 58 29.61 34.94 -24.00
CA GLY A 58 28.70 33.80 -24.11
C GLY A 58 27.90 33.74 -22.82
N VAL A 59 26.66 34.21 -22.89
CA VAL A 59 25.70 34.16 -21.78
C VAL A 59 25.36 32.68 -21.58
N ALA A 60 25.94 32.06 -20.55
CA ALA A 60 25.58 30.73 -20.09
C ALA A 60 25.26 30.84 -18.61
N GLU A 61 23.97 30.72 -18.30
CA GLU A 61 23.44 30.61 -16.95
C GLU A 61 23.90 29.28 -16.36
N VAL A 62 25.00 29.31 -15.60
CA VAL A 62 25.49 28.17 -14.84
C VAL A 62 24.74 28.13 -13.52
N ALA A 63 23.64 27.37 -13.48
CA ALA A 63 23.01 26.97 -12.24
C ALA A 63 24.03 26.14 -11.43
N ARG A 64 24.46 26.70 -10.29
CA ARG A 64 25.26 25.99 -9.30
C ARG A 64 24.45 24.81 -8.77
N MET A 65 24.96 23.60 -8.99
CA MET A 65 24.61 22.41 -8.22
C MET A 65 24.86 22.70 -6.73
N GLY A 66 23.79 23.02 -6.02
CA GLY A 66 23.72 22.94 -4.56
C GLY A 66 23.40 21.50 -4.18
N LEU A 67 24.41 20.77 -3.72
CA LEU A 67 24.24 19.54 -2.95
C LEU A 67 23.76 19.91 -1.56
N VAL A 68 22.44 19.97 -1.34
CA VAL A 68 21.78 19.66 -0.06
C VAL A 68 20.34 19.25 -0.39
N GLY A 69 20.10 17.94 -0.51
CA GLY A 69 18.75 17.40 -0.59
C GLY A 69 18.24 17.20 0.84
N ASP A 70 17.48 18.16 1.34
CA ASP A 70 16.61 17.98 2.49
C ASP A 70 15.55 16.92 2.14
N GLY A 71 15.36 15.93 3.02
CA GLY A 71 14.39 14.85 2.87
C GLY A 71 12.98 15.40 3.10
N SER A 72 12.45 16.08 2.09
CA SER A 72 11.09 16.59 2.12
C SER A 72 10.11 15.43 1.93
N ALA A 73 9.37 15.10 2.99
CA ALA A 73 8.17 14.29 2.89
C ALA A 73 7.18 15.01 1.97
N ASP A 74 6.71 14.32 0.92
CA ASP A 74 5.65 14.84 0.06
C ASP A 74 4.37 14.97 0.90
N THR A 75 4.05 16.20 1.29
CA THR A 75 2.83 16.52 2.03
C THR A 75 1.70 16.73 1.02
N ALA A 76 0.80 15.75 0.92
CA ALA A 76 -0.31 15.82 -0.02
C ALA A 76 -1.39 16.80 0.47
N HIS A 77 -2.02 17.46 -0.51
CA HIS A 77 -3.03 18.49 -0.37
C HIS A 77 -4.31 17.93 0.25
N LEU A 78 -4.84 18.59 1.29
CA LEU A 78 -6.19 18.37 1.79
C LEU A 78 -7.16 18.55 0.62
N SER A 79 -7.88 17.49 0.24
CA SER A 79 -9.05 17.63 -0.61
C SER A 79 -10.26 17.10 0.13
N ASN A 80 -11.19 18.01 0.41
CA ASN A 80 -12.50 17.66 0.94
C ASN A 80 -13.34 17.16 -0.23
N SER A 81 -14.07 16.07 -0.06
CA SER A 81 -15.23 15.83 -0.92
C SER A 81 -16.15 17.05 -0.79
N GLU A 82 -16.52 17.70 -1.90
CA GLU A 82 -17.38 18.91 -1.82
C GLU A 82 -18.75 18.62 -1.17
N ASN A 83 -19.11 17.34 -0.96
CA ASN A 83 -20.32 16.92 -0.25
C ASN A 83 -20.08 16.59 1.23
N GLY A 84 -18.85 16.75 1.74
CA GLY A 84 -18.53 16.59 3.16
C GLY A 84 -18.65 15.17 3.74
N ARG A 85 -18.82 14.12 2.93
CA ARG A 85 -19.00 12.75 3.48
C ARG A 85 -17.71 12.12 4.00
N PHE A 86 -16.57 12.47 3.40
CA PHE A 86 -15.26 12.02 3.84
C PHE A 86 -14.18 13.05 3.45
N SER A 87 -13.10 13.06 4.23
CA SER A 87 -11.85 13.77 3.95
C SER A 87 -10.69 12.77 4.02
N TYR A 88 -9.54 13.13 3.46
CA TYR A 88 -8.38 12.26 3.51
C TYR A 88 -7.07 13.03 3.67
N GLY A 89 -6.03 12.30 4.07
CA GLY A 89 -4.66 12.79 4.19
C GLY A 89 -3.69 11.68 3.83
N VAL A 90 -2.53 12.06 3.30
CA VAL A 90 -1.51 11.10 2.84
C VAL A 90 -0.14 11.52 3.30
N ALA A 91 0.62 10.56 3.84
CA ALA A 91 2.03 10.74 4.18
C ALA A 91 2.85 9.64 3.53
N SER A 92 3.95 10.02 2.87
CA SER A 92 4.78 9.08 2.12
C SER A 92 6.25 9.46 2.23
N SER A 93 7.14 8.47 2.41
CA SER A 93 8.58 8.69 2.60
C SER A 93 9.39 7.50 2.10
N PRO A 94 10.56 7.74 1.47
CA PRO A 94 11.49 6.66 1.11
C PRO A 94 12.09 5.95 2.33
N GLY A 95 11.96 6.53 3.53
CA GLY A 95 12.52 5.98 4.75
C GLY A 95 14.03 5.81 4.64
N LYS A 96 14.52 4.59 4.86
CA LYS A 96 15.96 4.24 4.75
C LYS A 96 16.36 3.66 3.39
N ARG A 97 15.40 3.46 2.48
CA ARG A 97 15.69 2.91 1.14
C ARG A 97 16.34 3.96 0.26
N ALA A 98 17.12 3.50 -0.73
CA ALA A 98 17.78 4.38 -1.70
C ALA A 98 16.82 4.93 -2.77
N SER A 99 15.67 4.30 -2.95
CA SER A 99 14.63 4.67 -3.91
C SER A 99 13.26 4.65 -3.24
N MET A 100 12.35 5.45 -3.79
CA MET A 100 10.93 5.41 -3.48
C MET A 100 10.22 4.58 -4.54
N GLU A 101 9.80 3.37 -4.18
CA GLU A 101 9.08 2.42 -5.02
C GLU A 101 7.59 2.32 -4.66
N ASP A 102 7.21 2.85 -3.49
CA ASP A 102 5.82 3.10 -3.11
C ASP A 102 5.16 4.19 -3.97
N PHE A 103 3.90 3.96 -4.32
CA PHE A 103 3.01 4.94 -4.91
C PHE A 103 1.66 4.96 -4.16
N TYR A 104 0.93 6.05 -4.31
CA TYR A 104 -0.45 6.15 -3.87
C TYR A 104 -1.30 6.90 -4.89
N GLU A 105 -2.61 6.70 -4.78
CA GLU A 105 -3.60 7.52 -5.45
C GLU A 105 -4.76 7.81 -4.51
N ALA A 106 -5.21 9.05 -4.51
CA ALA A 106 -6.42 9.49 -3.81
C ALA A 106 -7.20 10.36 -4.79
N ARG A 107 -8.38 9.88 -5.19
CA ARG A 107 -9.21 10.49 -6.22
C ARG A 107 -10.66 10.53 -5.76
N ILE A 108 -11.33 11.64 -6.05
CA ILE A 108 -12.76 11.79 -5.87
C ILE A 108 -13.34 12.12 -7.24
N ASP A 109 -14.25 11.28 -7.71
CA ASP A 109 -14.94 11.44 -8.98
C ASP A 109 -16.45 11.54 -8.81
N ASP A 110 -17.11 12.00 -9.87
CA ASP A 110 -18.56 11.91 -10.04
C ASP A 110 -18.84 10.92 -11.18
N VAL A 111 -19.61 9.87 -10.89
CA VAL A 111 -19.96 8.82 -11.83
C VAL A 111 -21.47 8.65 -11.83
N ASP A 112 -22.11 9.01 -12.94
CA ASP A 112 -23.56 8.98 -13.10
C ASP A 112 -24.33 9.74 -11.99
N GLY A 113 -23.73 10.81 -11.45
CA GLY A 113 -24.30 11.61 -10.36
C GLY A 113 -24.01 11.08 -8.95
N GLU A 114 -23.30 9.96 -8.84
CA GLU A 114 -22.81 9.41 -7.58
C GLU A 114 -21.36 9.85 -7.33
N LYS A 115 -21.09 10.43 -6.15
CA LYS A 115 -19.72 10.74 -5.76
C LYS A 115 -19.00 9.46 -5.33
N VAL A 116 -17.85 9.22 -5.95
CA VAL A 116 -17.01 8.05 -5.73
C VAL A 116 -15.67 8.47 -5.16
N GLY A 117 -15.30 7.89 -4.01
CA GLY A 117 -13.93 7.99 -3.48
C GLY A 117 -13.12 6.77 -3.87
N MET A 118 -11.93 6.96 -4.40
CA MET A 118 -11.00 5.88 -4.74
C MET A 118 -9.62 6.18 -4.15
N PHE A 119 -9.14 5.29 -3.30
CA PHE A 119 -7.90 5.43 -2.55
C PHE A 119 -7.07 4.18 -2.71
N GLY A 120 -5.77 4.29 -2.98
CA GLY A 120 -4.88 3.16 -3.21
C GLY A 120 -3.48 3.41 -2.68
N VAL A 121 -2.89 2.37 -2.10
CA VAL A 121 -1.46 2.27 -1.78
C VAL A 121 -0.89 1.11 -2.58
N TYR A 122 0.23 1.37 -3.27
CA TYR A 122 0.89 0.46 -4.19
C TYR A 122 2.35 0.36 -3.78
N ASP A 123 2.72 -0.71 -3.09
CA ASP A 123 4.09 -0.97 -2.67
C ASP A 123 4.82 -1.67 -3.82
N GLY A 124 5.88 -1.05 -4.33
CA GLY A 124 6.59 -1.52 -5.52
C GLY A 124 7.84 -2.31 -5.17
N HIS A 125 8.10 -3.38 -5.92
CA HIS A 125 9.34 -4.14 -5.81
C HIS A 125 9.95 -4.46 -7.17
N GLY A 126 11.28 -4.56 -7.22
CA GLY A 126 12.00 -4.81 -8.47
C GLY A 126 12.00 -3.60 -9.45
N GLY A 127 11.75 -2.40 -8.93
CA GLY A 127 11.59 -1.16 -9.69
C GLY A 127 10.19 -0.55 -9.59
N VAL A 128 10.11 0.76 -9.78
CA VAL A 128 8.88 1.56 -9.69
C VAL A 128 7.77 1.24 -10.70
N ARG A 129 8.10 0.50 -11.78
CA ARG A 129 7.30 0.48 -13.01
C ARG A 129 5.92 -0.14 -12.84
N ALA A 130 5.82 -1.22 -12.05
CA ALA A 130 4.55 -1.89 -11.81
C ALA A 130 3.63 -1.00 -10.94
N ALA A 131 4.14 -0.50 -9.82
CA ALA A 131 3.39 0.37 -8.91
C ALA A 131 2.93 1.67 -9.60
N GLU A 132 3.82 2.30 -10.38
CA GLU A 132 3.49 3.48 -11.17
C GLU A 132 2.41 3.19 -12.23
N TYR A 133 2.52 2.06 -12.93
CA TYR A 133 1.53 1.67 -13.94
C TYR A 133 0.16 1.41 -13.31
N VAL A 134 0.12 0.66 -12.20
CA VAL A 134 -1.12 0.36 -11.47
C VAL A 134 -1.78 1.65 -10.99
N LYS A 135 -1.02 2.57 -10.38
CA LYS A 135 -1.49 3.91 -10.01
C LYS A 135 -2.12 4.64 -11.19
N GLN A 136 -1.50 4.63 -12.37
CA GLN A 136 -2.00 5.40 -13.51
C GLN A 136 -3.27 4.81 -14.16
N HIS A 137 -3.45 3.49 -14.09
CA HIS A 137 -4.43 2.78 -14.91
C HIS A 137 -5.56 2.13 -14.11
N LEU A 138 -5.33 1.69 -12.88
CA LEU A 138 -6.29 0.84 -12.15
C LEU A 138 -7.64 1.53 -11.95
N PHE A 139 -7.67 2.71 -11.33
CA PHE A 139 -8.92 3.45 -11.14
C PHE A 139 -9.51 3.99 -12.44
N SER A 140 -8.65 4.37 -13.40
CA SER A 140 -9.08 4.78 -14.74
C SER A 140 -9.77 3.67 -15.53
N ASN A 141 -9.35 2.41 -15.33
CA ASN A 141 -9.98 1.23 -15.92
C ASN A 141 -11.26 0.88 -15.15
N LEU A 142 -11.24 0.99 -13.82
CA LEU A 142 -12.36 0.64 -12.95
C LEU A 142 -13.59 1.52 -13.21
N ILE A 143 -13.40 2.84 -13.28
CA ILE A 143 -14.49 3.79 -13.48
C ILE A 143 -15.19 3.62 -14.84
N LYS A 144 -14.47 3.10 -15.84
CA LYS A 144 -14.99 2.79 -17.19
C LYS A 144 -15.63 1.41 -17.27
N HIS A 145 -15.52 0.60 -16.21
CA HIS A 145 -16.00 -0.76 -16.21
C HIS A 145 -17.55 -0.77 -16.28
N PRO A 146 -18.18 -1.52 -17.19
CA PRO A 146 -19.63 -1.47 -17.39
C PRO A 146 -20.44 -1.92 -16.15
N LYS A 147 -19.81 -2.70 -15.27
CA LYS A 147 -20.40 -3.16 -14.01
C LYS A 147 -20.07 -2.29 -12.80
N PHE A 148 -19.36 -1.17 -12.96
CA PHE A 148 -18.80 -0.41 -11.84
C PHE A 148 -19.84 -0.05 -10.76
N ILE A 149 -21.01 0.44 -11.17
CA ILE A 149 -22.11 0.76 -10.26
C ILE A 149 -22.97 -0.48 -9.95
N THR A 150 -23.29 -1.30 -10.95
CA THR A 150 -24.27 -2.40 -10.78
C THR A 150 -23.73 -3.61 -10.03
N ASP A 151 -22.44 -3.90 -10.16
CA ASP A 151 -21.73 -4.99 -9.49
C ASP A 151 -20.26 -4.59 -9.30
N THR A 152 -20.05 -3.67 -8.35
CA THR A 152 -18.74 -3.09 -8.04
C THR A 152 -17.71 -4.14 -7.66
N LYS A 153 -18.11 -5.23 -6.98
CA LYS A 153 -17.20 -6.32 -6.61
C LYS A 153 -16.66 -7.04 -7.84
N ALA A 154 -17.54 -7.44 -8.77
CA ALA A 154 -17.11 -8.06 -10.02
C ALA A 154 -16.25 -7.09 -10.84
N ALA A 155 -16.65 -5.80 -10.90
CA ALA A 155 -15.88 -4.77 -11.60
C ALA A 155 -14.45 -4.62 -11.08
N ILE A 156 -14.27 -4.62 -9.74
CA ILE A 156 -12.94 -4.56 -9.12
C ILE A 156 -12.11 -5.79 -9.50
N ALA A 157 -12.65 -7.01 -9.30
CA ALA A 157 -11.92 -8.25 -9.59
C ALA A 157 -11.54 -8.36 -11.09
N GLU A 158 -12.45 -8.00 -11.99
CA GLU A 158 -12.20 -8.00 -13.44
C GLU A 158 -11.17 -6.92 -13.81
N THR A 159 -11.22 -5.74 -13.19
CA THR A 159 -10.29 -4.63 -13.48
C THR A 159 -8.88 -4.90 -12.97
N TYR A 160 -8.72 -5.53 -11.81
CA TYR A 160 -7.39 -5.93 -11.29
C TYR A 160 -6.68 -6.87 -12.28
N ASN A 161 -7.37 -7.95 -12.67
CA ASN A 161 -6.85 -8.90 -13.64
C ASN A 161 -6.60 -8.27 -15.02
N HIS A 162 -7.49 -7.36 -15.45
CA HIS A 162 -7.34 -6.63 -16.72
C HIS A 162 -6.10 -5.73 -16.71
N THR A 163 -5.94 -4.91 -15.67
CA THR A 163 -4.83 -3.96 -15.53
C THR A 163 -3.48 -4.67 -15.43
N ASP A 164 -3.42 -5.79 -14.69
CA ASP A 164 -2.25 -6.66 -14.64
C ASP A 164 -1.90 -7.23 -16.02
N SER A 165 -2.91 -7.73 -16.75
CA SER A 165 -2.72 -8.24 -18.11
C SER A 165 -2.23 -7.17 -19.10
N GLU A 166 -2.68 -5.91 -18.95
CA GLU A 166 -2.20 -4.79 -19.75
C GLU A 166 -0.74 -4.45 -19.41
N PHE A 167 -0.38 -4.39 -18.13
CA PHE A 167 0.99 -4.16 -17.68
C PHE A 167 1.94 -5.22 -18.24
N LEU A 168 1.61 -6.51 -18.12
CA LEU A 168 2.46 -7.63 -18.59
C LEU A 168 2.69 -7.63 -20.10
N LYS A 169 1.74 -7.07 -20.88
CA LYS A 169 1.85 -6.89 -22.34
C LYS A 169 2.66 -5.65 -22.69
N ALA A 170 2.46 -4.55 -21.97
CA ALA A 170 3.19 -3.30 -22.18
C ALA A 170 4.65 -3.43 -21.75
N ASP A 171 4.94 -4.22 -20.72
CA ASP A 171 6.29 -4.47 -20.26
C ASP A 171 7.05 -5.44 -21.18
N SER A 172 7.80 -4.84 -22.12
CA SER A 172 8.73 -5.53 -23.00
C SER A 172 10.11 -5.77 -22.35
N SER A 173 10.35 -5.28 -21.14
CA SER A 173 11.65 -5.45 -20.48
C SER A 173 11.80 -6.90 -20.03
N GLN A 174 12.77 -7.61 -20.61
CA GLN A 174 13.09 -8.97 -20.17
C GLN A 174 14.06 -9.00 -18.99
N THR A 175 14.55 -7.83 -18.54
CA THR A 175 15.68 -7.72 -17.62
C THR A 175 15.30 -7.25 -16.22
N ARG A 176 14.06 -6.82 -15.99
CA ARG A 176 13.58 -6.38 -14.68
C ARG A 176 12.17 -6.89 -14.42
N ASP A 177 12.05 -7.89 -13.56
CA ASP A 177 10.77 -8.40 -13.10
C ASP A 177 10.25 -7.49 -11.98
N ALA A 178 9.52 -6.45 -12.37
CA ALA A 178 8.92 -5.50 -11.43
C ALA A 178 7.52 -5.98 -11.06
N GLY A 179 7.15 -5.79 -9.81
CA GLY A 179 5.82 -6.07 -9.30
C GLY A 179 5.36 -5.03 -8.30
N SER A 180 4.09 -5.13 -7.91
CA SER A 180 3.54 -4.24 -6.90
C SER A 180 2.36 -4.88 -6.17
N THR A 181 2.24 -4.56 -4.89
CA THR A 181 1.00 -4.76 -4.13
C THR A 181 -0.08 -3.77 -4.59
N ALA A 182 -1.31 -3.99 -4.16
CA ALA A 182 -2.32 -2.94 -4.18
C ALA A 182 -3.31 -3.18 -3.04
N SER A 183 -3.39 -2.22 -2.13
CA SER A 183 -4.47 -2.11 -1.15
C SER A 183 -5.32 -0.90 -1.52
N THR A 184 -6.54 -1.14 -2.01
CA THR A 184 -7.43 -0.08 -2.47
C THR A 184 -8.74 -0.05 -1.69
N ALA A 185 -9.32 1.14 -1.59
CA ALA A 185 -10.63 1.40 -1.04
C ALA A 185 -11.47 2.21 -2.03
N ILE A 186 -12.65 1.68 -2.34
CA ILE A 186 -13.61 2.26 -3.27
C ILE A 186 -14.90 2.53 -2.50
N ILE A 187 -15.27 3.82 -2.42
CA ILE A 187 -16.46 4.30 -1.75
C ILE A 187 -17.48 4.67 -2.82
N VAL A 188 -18.62 3.97 -2.87
CA VAL A 188 -19.75 4.25 -3.76
C VAL A 188 -21.02 4.28 -2.93
N GLY A 189 -21.69 5.44 -2.88
CA GLY A 189 -22.86 5.61 -2.00
C GLY A 189 -22.49 5.47 -0.52
N ASP A 190 -23.05 4.50 0.18
CA ASP A 190 -22.74 4.12 1.56
C ASP A 190 -21.89 2.84 1.66
N ARG A 191 -21.34 2.36 0.53
CA ARG A 191 -20.58 1.11 0.47
C ARG A 191 -19.09 1.42 0.41
N LEU A 192 -18.32 0.81 1.29
CA LEU A 192 -16.87 0.77 1.27
C LEU A 192 -16.42 -0.60 0.80
N LEU A 193 -15.77 -0.68 -0.36
CA LEU A 193 -15.17 -1.90 -0.88
C LEU A 193 -13.65 -1.80 -0.75
N VAL A 194 -13.05 -2.68 0.03
CA VAL A 194 -11.60 -2.80 0.18
C VAL A 194 -11.14 -4.01 -0.61
N ALA A 195 -10.17 -3.80 -1.50
CA ALA A 195 -9.59 -4.85 -2.32
C ALA A 195 -8.08 -4.91 -2.13
N ASN A 196 -7.57 -6.10 -1.80
CA ASN A 196 -6.15 -6.28 -1.50
C ASN A 196 -5.48 -7.35 -2.37
N VAL A 197 -4.26 -7.05 -2.80
CA VAL A 197 -3.30 -7.95 -3.43
C VAL A 197 -1.94 -7.63 -2.82
N GLY A 198 -1.25 -8.62 -2.26
CA GLY A 198 0.02 -8.42 -1.55
C GLY A 198 -0.17 -8.20 -0.05
N ASP A 199 0.80 -7.55 0.59
CA ASP A 199 0.94 -7.41 2.05
C ASP A 199 0.89 -5.96 2.55
N SER A 200 0.57 -5.01 1.68
CA SER A 200 -0.07 -3.77 2.14
C SER A 200 -1.41 -4.10 2.80
N ARG A 201 -1.85 -3.25 3.75
CA ARG A 201 -3.01 -3.55 4.59
C ARG A 201 -3.95 -2.37 4.76
N ALA A 202 -5.23 -2.71 4.92
CA ALA A 202 -6.35 -1.83 5.18
C ALA A 202 -6.96 -2.13 6.55
N VAL A 203 -7.08 -1.12 7.40
CA VAL A 203 -7.67 -1.22 8.75
C VAL A 203 -8.68 -0.10 8.95
N ILE A 204 -9.89 -0.43 9.38
CA ILE A 204 -10.88 0.58 9.79
C ILE A 204 -10.93 0.72 11.31
N SER A 205 -11.29 1.92 11.78
CA SER A 205 -11.84 2.11 13.12
C SER A 205 -13.35 2.09 13.05
N LYS A 206 -13.98 1.11 13.70
CA LYS A 206 -15.44 0.98 13.77
C LYS A 206 -15.91 0.83 15.21
N GLY A 207 -16.69 1.79 15.71
CA GLY A 207 -17.09 1.86 17.12
C GLY A 207 -15.88 1.92 18.06
N GLY A 208 -14.78 2.55 17.62
CA GLY A 208 -13.52 2.62 18.34
C GLY A 208 -12.68 1.33 18.35
N GLN A 209 -13.07 0.29 17.61
CA GLN A 209 -12.30 -0.95 17.48
C GLN A 209 -11.52 -0.97 16.18
N ALA A 210 -10.29 -1.49 16.23
CA ALA A 210 -9.49 -1.75 15.04
C ALA A 210 -9.96 -3.03 14.36
N ILE A 211 -10.34 -2.94 13.09
CA ILE A 211 -10.79 -4.08 12.29
C ILE A 211 -9.97 -4.10 11.00
N ALA A 212 -9.15 -5.13 10.82
CA ALA A 212 -8.49 -5.39 9.54
C ALA A 212 -9.55 -5.81 8.51
N VAL A 213 -9.69 -5.01 7.45
CA VAL A 213 -10.62 -5.25 6.34
C VAL A 213 -9.91 -5.75 5.09
N SER A 214 -8.61 -6.01 5.21
CA SER A 214 -7.83 -6.82 4.27
C SER A 214 -7.04 -7.88 5.02
N ARG A 215 -6.61 -8.91 4.29
CA ARG A 215 -5.64 -9.91 4.74
C ARG A 215 -4.39 -9.79 3.89
N ASP A 216 -3.23 -9.80 4.54
CA ASP A 216 -1.93 -9.82 3.86
C ASP A 216 -1.76 -11.15 3.14
N HIS A 217 -1.27 -11.12 1.91
CA HIS A 217 -1.03 -12.31 1.09
C HIS A 217 0.42 -12.78 1.23
N LYS A 218 0.69 -13.53 2.29
CA LYS A 218 2.03 -14.08 2.59
C LYS A 218 2.16 -15.53 2.10
N PRO A 219 3.32 -15.95 1.55
CA PRO A 219 3.51 -17.28 0.98
C PRO A 219 3.31 -18.47 1.93
N ASP A 220 3.38 -18.28 3.26
CA ASP A 220 3.19 -19.34 4.25
C ASP A 220 1.76 -19.54 4.73
N GLN A 221 0.83 -18.70 4.28
CA GLN A 221 -0.58 -18.93 4.53
C GLN A 221 -1.03 -20.20 3.82
N THR A 222 -1.81 -21.02 4.52
CA THR A 222 -2.15 -22.38 4.08
C THR A 222 -2.80 -22.40 2.70
N ASP A 223 -3.73 -21.50 2.42
CA ASP A 223 -4.44 -21.38 1.15
C ASP A 223 -3.54 -20.87 0.03
N GLU A 224 -2.73 -19.84 0.30
CA GLU A 224 -1.78 -19.28 -0.66
C GLU A 224 -0.68 -20.28 -1.02
N ARG A 225 -0.12 -20.96 -0.02
CA ARG A 225 0.88 -22.00 -0.21
C ARG A 225 0.34 -23.15 -1.06
N GLN A 226 -0.86 -23.64 -0.72
CA GLN A 226 -1.50 -24.71 -1.48
C GLN A 226 -1.72 -24.30 -2.94
N ARG A 227 -2.23 -23.08 -3.18
CA ARG A 227 -2.41 -22.54 -4.55
C ARG A 227 -1.09 -22.48 -5.33
N ILE A 228 -0.01 -22.06 -4.69
CA ILE A 228 1.33 -21.99 -5.31
C ILE A 228 1.84 -23.40 -5.66
N GLU A 229 1.74 -24.35 -4.72
CA GLU A 229 2.23 -25.73 -4.90
C GLU A 229 1.38 -26.49 -5.94
N ASP A 230 0.06 -26.30 -5.96
CA ASP A 230 -0.85 -26.88 -6.96
C ASP A 230 -0.57 -26.34 -8.38
N ALA A 231 -0.12 -25.09 -8.48
CA ALA A 231 0.33 -24.50 -9.73
C ALA A 231 1.74 -24.99 -10.15
N GLY A 232 2.38 -25.89 -9.39
CA GLY A 232 3.72 -26.42 -9.67
C GLY A 232 4.87 -25.55 -9.15
N GLY A 233 4.57 -24.52 -8.36
CA GLY A 233 5.54 -23.68 -7.68
C GLY A 233 6.00 -24.31 -6.36
N PHE A 234 6.80 -23.56 -5.61
CA PHE A 234 7.19 -23.95 -4.25
C PHE A 234 7.38 -22.73 -3.36
N VAL A 235 7.22 -22.94 -2.05
CA VAL A 235 7.48 -21.93 -1.02
C VAL A 235 8.69 -22.36 -0.19
N MET A 236 9.67 -21.47 -0.04
CA MET A 236 10.87 -21.75 0.75
C MET A 236 11.15 -20.67 1.78
N TRP A 237 11.72 -21.07 2.91
CA TRP A 237 12.21 -20.16 3.94
C TRP A 237 13.61 -19.67 3.61
N ALA A 238 13.76 -18.35 3.45
CA ALA A 238 15.04 -17.67 3.24
C ALA A 238 15.03 -16.31 3.95
N GLY A 239 15.12 -16.34 5.28
CA GLY A 239 14.94 -15.17 6.17
C GLY A 239 13.46 -14.79 6.36
N THR A 240 12.66 -14.96 5.31
CA THR A 240 11.19 -14.96 5.31
C THR A 240 10.69 -16.00 4.32
N TRP A 241 9.40 -16.32 4.32
CA TRP A 241 8.80 -17.24 3.35
C TRP A 241 8.71 -16.60 1.97
N ARG A 242 9.14 -17.33 0.94
CA ARG A 242 9.25 -16.80 -0.42
C ARG A 242 8.73 -17.77 -1.48
N VAL A 243 7.98 -17.26 -2.44
CA VAL A 243 7.56 -17.96 -3.67
C VAL A 243 8.78 -18.13 -4.58
N GLY A 244 9.07 -19.37 -4.97
CA GLY A 244 10.22 -19.70 -5.82
C GLY A 244 11.58 -19.30 -5.21
N GLY A 245 11.64 -18.99 -3.92
CA GLY A 245 12.83 -18.45 -3.25
C GLY A 245 13.12 -16.98 -3.47
N VAL A 246 12.27 -16.26 -4.19
CA VAL A 246 12.52 -14.88 -4.61
C VAL A 246 11.55 -13.91 -3.91
N LEU A 247 10.25 -14.10 -4.08
CA LEU A 247 9.25 -13.09 -3.73
C LEU A 247 8.58 -13.36 -2.38
N ALA A 248 8.51 -12.36 -1.50
CA ALA A 248 7.96 -12.49 -0.14
C ALA A 248 6.44 -12.27 -0.03
N VAL A 249 5.78 -12.01 -1.16
CA VAL A 249 4.32 -11.93 -1.31
C VAL A 249 3.81 -13.04 -2.22
N SER A 250 2.60 -13.52 -1.97
CA SER A 250 1.97 -14.58 -2.79
C SER A 250 1.07 -14.03 -3.90
N ARG A 251 0.67 -12.77 -3.82
CA ARG A 251 -0.16 -12.06 -4.80
C ARG A 251 0.44 -10.69 -5.10
N ALA A 252 0.46 -10.30 -6.36
CA ALA A 252 1.00 -9.02 -6.83
C ALA A 252 0.55 -8.75 -8.27
N PHE A 253 0.55 -7.47 -8.65
CA PHE A 253 0.61 -7.03 -10.04
C PHE A 253 2.03 -7.23 -10.58
N GLY A 254 2.17 -7.50 -11.87
CA GLY A 254 3.48 -7.72 -12.48
C GLY A 254 4.06 -9.10 -12.14
N ASP A 255 5.33 -9.15 -11.75
CA ASP A 255 6.06 -10.40 -11.45
C ASP A 255 5.93 -11.44 -12.56
N LYS A 256 6.20 -11.00 -13.79
CA LYS A 256 6.02 -11.75 -15.05
C LYS A 256 6.67 -13.13 -15.01
N LEU A 257 7.84 -13.28 -14.41
CA LEU A 257 8.53 -14.58 -14.34
C LEU A 257 7.86 -15.54 -13.35
N LEU A 258 7.14 -15.00 -12.36
CA LEU A 258 6.44 -15.76 -11.32
C LEU A 258 4.93 -15.77 -11.48
N LYS A 259 4.37 -15.18 -12.55
CA LYS A 259 2.92 -14.95 -12.71
C LYS A 259 2.06 -16.23 -12.68
N GLN A 260 2.65 -17.37 -13.02
CA GLN A 260 2.00 -18.68 -12.84
C GLN A 260 1.64 -18.95 -11.36
N TYR A 261 2.42 -18.41 -10.43
CA TYR A 261 2.31 -18.62 -8.99
C TYR A 261 1.87 -17.35 -8.24
N VAL A 262 2.09 -16.16 -8.80
CA VAL A 262 1.80 -14.87 -8.17
C VAL A 262 0.66 -14.22 -8.94
N VAL A 263 -0.55 -14.25 -8.38
CA VAL A 263 -1.77 -13.79 -9.05
C VAL A 263 -2.11 -12.35 -8.67
N ALA A 264 -2.79 -11.61 -9.55
CA ALA A 264 -3.34 -10.28 -9.25
C ALA A 264 -4.82 -10.33 -8.84
N ASP A 265 -5.31 -11.50 -8.42
CA ASP A 265 -6.69 -11.70 -7.99
C ASP A 265 -6.91 -11.12 -6.58
N PRO A 266 -7.75 -10.08 -6.42
CA PRO A 266 -7.92 -9.42 -5.13
C PRO A 266 -8.84 -10.18 -4.19
N GLU A 267 -8.51 -10.17 -2.90
CA GLU A 267 -9.49 -10.44 -1.85
C GLU A 267 -10.29 -9.15 -1.59
N ILE A 268 -11.63 -9.23 -1.69
CA ILE A 268 -12.51 -8.04 -1.58
C ILE A 268 -13.42 -8.17 -0.37
N LYS A 269 -13.33 -7.19 0.54
CA LYS A 269 -14.23 -7.00 1.68
C LYS A 269 -15.15 -5.81 1.40
N GLU A 270 -16.40 -5.92 1.81
CA GLU A 270 -17.37 -4.83 1.72
C GLU A 270 -17.91 -4.51 3.12
N GLU A 271 -17.93 -3.22 3.43
CA GLU A 271 -18.43 -2.65 4.68
C GLU A 271 -19.42 -1.53 4.36
N VAL A 272 -20.33 -1.27 5.30
CA VAL A 272 -21.26 -0.14 5.23
C VAL A 272 -20.65 1.06 5.95
N VAL A 273 -20.63 2.20 5.27
CA VAL A 273 -20.26 3.51 5.81
C VAL A 273 -21.44 4.08 6.56
N ASP A 274 -21.50 3.77 7.85
CA ASP A 274 -22.45 4.30 8.83
C ASP A 274 -21.72 5.17 9.87
N SER A 275 -22.46 5.76 10.81
CA SER A 275 -21.89 6.63 11.87
C SER A 275 -20.98 5.89 12.84
N SER A 276 -20.87 4.56 12.77
CA SER A 276 -19.92 3.81 13.59
C SER A 276 -18.56 3.67 12.91
N LEU A 277 -18.47 3.84 11.59
CA LEU A 277 -17.22 3.75 10.84
C LEU A 277 -16.53 5.12 10.84
N GLU A 278 -15.53 5.27 11.70
CA GLU A 278 -14.89 6.57 12.00
C GLU A 278 -13.85 6.94 10.93
N PHE A 279 -12.94 6.01 10.60
CA PHE A 279 -11.89 6.22 9.60
C PHE A 279 -11.33 4.90 9.06
N LEU A 280 -10.66 4.98 7.92
CA LEU A 280 -9.89 3.93 7.27
C LEU A 280 -8.42 4.33 7.20
N ILE A 281 -7.54 3.36 7.42
CA ILE A 281 -6.09 3.43 7.23
C ILE A 281 -5.72 2.45 6.11
N LEU A 282 -5.11 2.94 5.03
CA LEU A 282 -4.41 2.12 4.03
C LEU A 282 -2.91 2.40 4.17
N ALA A 283 -2.07 1.37 4.24
CA ALA A 283 -0.63 1.58 4.25
C ALA A 283 0.18 0.40 3.69
N SER A 284 1.40 0.68 3.26
CA SER A 284 2.41 -0.33 2.91
C SER A 284 2.95 -1.06 4.14
N ASP A 285 3.67 -2.15 3.94
CA ASP A 285 4.23 -2.95 5.04
C ASP A 285 5.25 -2.17 5.88
N GLY A 286 5.87 -1.13 5.31
CA GLY A 286 6.75 -0.20 6.03
C GLY A 286 6.11 0.44 7.27
N LEU A 287 4.77 0.55 7.34
CA LEU A 287 4.04 0.84 8.58
C LEU A 287 3.77 -0.43 9.40
N TRP A 288 3.15 -1.43 8.77
CA TRP A 288 2.54 -2.59 9.45
C TRP A 288 3.55 -3.57 10.07
N ASP A 289 4.80 -3.54 9.61
CA ASP A 289 5.90 -4.32 10.19
C ASP A 289 6.29 -3.85 11.59
N VAL A 290 6.00 -2.59 11.94
CA VAL A 290 6.44 -1.99 13.20
C VAL A 290 5.31 -1.38 14.03
N VAL A 291 4.11 -1.25 13.47
CA VAL A 291 2.90 -0.75 14.15
C VAL A 291 1.76 -1.75 14.01
N THR A 292 1.18 -2.16 15.14
CA THR A 292 0.01 -3.06 15.14
C THR A 292 -1.28 -2.32 14.77
N ASN A 293 -2.31 -3.06 14.35
CA ASN A 293 -3.61 -2.48 13.96
C ASN A 293 -4.21 -1.62 15.09
N GLU A 294 -4.17 -2.13 16.33
CA GLU A 294 -4.71 -1.48 17.51
C GLU A 294 -3.93 -0.21 17.87
N GLU A 295 -2.61 -0.25 17.77
CA GLU A 295 -1.76 0.93 17.99
C GLU A 295 -2.03 2.02 16.94
N ALA A 296 -2.14 1.63 15.67
CA ALA A 296 -2.43 2.57 14.58
C ALA A 296 -3.76 3.30 14.81
N VAL A 297 -4.83 2.56 15.10
CA VAL A 297 -6.15 3.13 15.41
C VAL A 297 -6.09 4.01 16.66
N ALA A 298 -5.40 3.58 17.72
CA ALA A 298 -5.27 4.38 18.95
C ALA A 298 -4.53 5.71 18.72
N MET A 299 -3.55 5.75 17.81
CA MET A 299 -2.81 6.96 17.44
C MET A 299 -3.62 7.91 16.56
N VAL A 300 -4.43 7.39 15.64
CA VAL A 300 -5.24 8.20 14.71
C VAL A 300 -6.47 8.76 15.41
N LYS A 301 -7.14 7.99 16.27
CA LYS A 301 -8.42 8.36 16.90
C LYS A 301 -8.49 9.76 17.54
N PRO A 302 -7.47 10.27 18.25
CA PRO A 302 -7.53 11.62 18.84
C PRO A 302 -7.28 12.76 17.85
N ILE A 303 -6.92 12.47 16.59
CA ILE A 303 -6.51 13.45 15.58
C ILE A 303 -7.67 13.71 14.62
N GLN A 304 -8.09 14.97 14.51
CA GLN A 304 -9.20 15.35 13.62
C GLN A 304 -8.76 15.49 12.17
N ASP A 305 -7.57 16.06 11.94
CA ASP A 305 -7.04 16.26 10.60
C ASP A 305 -6.44 14.93 10.06
N PRO A 306 -7.01 14.34 9.00
CA PRO A 306 -6.48 13.09 8.43
C PRO A 306 -5.05 13.24 7.92
N GLN A 307 -4.60 14.45 7.54
CA GLN A 307 -3.22 14.69 7.12
C GLN A 307 -2.25 14.62 8.30
N GLU A 308 -2.61 15.23 9.44
CA GLU A 308 -1.85 15.11 10.69
C GLU A 308 -1.81 13.65 11.17
N ALA A 309 -2.92 12.92 11.03
CA ALA A 309 -2.99 11.50 11.38
C ALA A 309 -2.07 10.62 10.51
N ALA A 310 -2.02 10.87 9.20
CA ALA A 310 -1.12 10.17 8.30
C ALA A 310 0.35 10.43 8.65
N ASN A 311 0.71 11.70 8.89
CA ASN A 311 2.05 12.10 9.32
C ASN A 311 2.43 11.43 10.64
N LYS A 312 1.50 11.36 11.59
CA LYS A 312 1.73 10.73 12.90
C LYS A 312 2.12 9.27 12.78
N LEU A 313 1.44 8.50 11.91
CA LEU A 313 1.77 7.09 11.69
C LEU A 313 3.11 6.91 10.97
N LEU A 314 3.40 7.73 9.96
CA LEU A 314 4.68 7.70 9.26
C LEU A 314 5.86 8.01 10.20
N GLU A 315 5.72 9.04 11.04
CA GLU A 315 6.73 9.40 12.04
C GLU A 315 6.93 8.29 13.06
N GLU A 316 5.85 7.66 13.53
CA GLU A 316 5.94 6.55 14.47
C GLU A 316 6.64 5.34 13.87
N ALA A 317 6.31 4.96 12.62
CA ALA A 317 6.99 3.87 11.92
C ALA A 317 8.50 4.15 11.76
N SER A 318 8.83 5.38 11.38
CA SER A 318 10.21 5.85 11.26
C SER A 318 10.95 5.80 12.60
N ARG A 319 10.30 6.26 13.68
CA ARG A 319 10.84 6.27 15.05
C ARG A 319 11.09 4.86 15.58
N ARG A 320 10.22 3.90 15.24
CA ARG A 320 10.37 2.48 15.56
C ARG A 320 11.42 1.77 14.70
N GLY A 321 12.00 2.49 13.74
CA GLY A 321 13.15 2.05 12.99
C GLY A 321 12.82 1.30 11.71
N SER A 322 11.60 1.44 11.17
CA SER A 322 11.24 0.91 9.85
C SER A 322 12.35 1.18 8.84
N SER A 323 12.67 0.15 8.07
CA SER A 323 13.73 0.18 7.07
C SER A 323 13.20 0.26 5.64
N ASP A 324 11.88 0.38 5.47
CA ASP A 324 11.24 0.39 4.16
C ASP A 324 10.78 1.77 3.71
N ASN A 325 10.26 1.85 2.49
CA ASN A 325 9.35 2.91 2.09
C ASN A 325 8.12 2.86 3.00
N ILE A 326 7.55 4.02 3.32
CA ILE A 326 6.38 4.11 4.19
C ILE A 326 5.38 5.01 3.49
N THR A 327 4.20 4.46 3.19
CA THR A 327 3.08 5.22 2.63
C THR A 327 1.83 4.93 3.42
N VAL A 328 1.14 5.99 3.85
CA VAL A 328 -0.05 5.93 4.68
C VAL A 328 -1.11 6.86 4.10
N VAL A 329 -2.30 6.33 3.86
CA VAL A 329 -3.50 7.09 3.49
C VAL A 329 -4.53 6.94 4.61
N ILE A 330 -5.00 8.06 5.13
CA ILE A 330 -6.11 8.13 6.08
C ILE A 330 -7.33 8.65 5.37
N VAL A 331 -8.46 7.97 5.49
CA VAL A 331 -9.78 8.45 5.04
C VAL A 331 -10.67 8.57 6.27
N SER A 332 -11.04 9.79 6.64
CA SER A 332 -11.94 10.08 7.74
C SER A 332 -13.36 10.23 7.23
N PHE A 333 -14.30 9.53 7.85
CA PHE A 333 -15.72 9.63 7.52
C PHE A 333 -16.37 10.64 8.46
N GLN A 334 -17.10 11.58 7.90
CA GLN A 334 -17.80 12.58 8.71
C GLN A 334 -19.17 12.00 9.11
N ASP A 335 -19.56 12.20 10.36
CA ASP A 335 -20.93 11.98 10.78
C ASP A 335 -21.82 12.83 9.89
N GLY A 336 -22.60 12.17 9.04
CA GLY A 336 -23.66 12.78 8.28
C GLY A 336 -24.69 13.33 9.25
N THR A 337 -24.45 14.50 9.81
CA THR A 337 -25.51 15.32 10.36
C THR A 337 -26.38 15.62 9.17
N THR A 338 -27.46 14.87 9.02
CA THR A 338 -28.57 15.20 8.13
C THR A 338 -28.79 16.71 8.27
N ALA A 339 -28.53 17.45 7.20
CA ALA A 339 -28.97 18.82 7.06
C ALA A 339 -30.50 18.79 7.02
N THR A 340 -31.13 18.60 8.17
CA THR A 340 -32.52 18.98 8.39
C THR A 340 -32.52 20.50 8.30
N GLY A 341 -32.92 20.99 7.13
CA GLY A 341 -33.09 22.41 6.87
C GLY A 341 -33.97 23.03 7.96
N ASP A 342 -33.37 23.97 8.67
CA ASP A 342 -34.08 24.94 9.48
C ASP A 342 -34.96 25.79 8.54
N LYS A 343 -36.25 25.44 8.48
CA LYS A 343 -37.31 26.27 7.92
C LYS A 343 -38.60 26.02 8.69
N SER A 344 -38.79 26.75 9.78
CA SER A 344 -40.03 27.50 10.02
C SER A 344 -39.87 28.36 11.28
N GLY A 345 -39.28 29.54 11.11
CA GLY A 345 -39.75 30.70 11.85
C GLY A 345 -41.07 31.14 11.22
N GLU A 346 -42.17 30.97 11.94
CA GLU A 346 -43.39 31.74 11.68
C GLU A 346 -43.87 32.23 13.04
N ASP A 347 -43.60 33.52 13.26
CA ASP A 347 -43.97 34.29 14.43
C ASP A 347 -45.48 34.26 14.62
N LYS A 348 -45.95 33.72 15.75
CA LYS A 348 -47.28 34.01 16.26
C LYS A 348 -47.19 35.12 17.30
N GLU A 349 -47.44 36.32 16.79
CA GLU A 349 -47.72 37.55 17.50
C GLU A 349 -48.78 37.32 18.59
N THR A 350 -48.38 37.55 19.83
CA THR A 350 -49.27 37.66 20.99
C THR A 350 -49.88 39.06 21.01
N THR A 351 -51.16 39.19 20.69
CA THR A 351 -51.98 40.34 21.12
C THR A 351 -52.95 39.90 22.20
N ASN A 352 -52.60 40.24 23.43
CA ASN A 352 -53.54 40.44 24.54
C ASN A 352 -54.35 41.70 24.23
N ASP A 353 -55.66 41.59 24.11
CA ASP A 353 -56.56 42.73 24.35
C ASP A 353 -57.65 42.31 25.32
N GLN A 354 -57.59 42.94 26.49
CA GLN A 354 -58.71 43.12 27.40
C GLN A 354 -59.69 44.10 26.73
N ASN A 355 -61.00 43.87 26.82
CA ASN A 355 -62.00 44.79 27.41
C ASN A 355 -63.43 44.50 26.89
N SER A 356 -64.38 44.53 27.84
CA SER A 356 -65.86 44.44 27.74
C SER A 356 -66.51 43.06 27.79
#